data_AF-F3KDF9-F1
#
_entry.id   AF-F3KDF9-F1
#
_cell.length_a   1.000
_cell.length_b   1.000
_cell.length_c   1.000
_cell.angle_alpha   90.00
_cell.angle_beta   90.00
_cell.angle_gamma   90.00
#
_symmetry.space_group_name_H-M   'P 1'
#
loop_
_entity.id
_entity.type
_entity.pdbx_description
1 polymer ?
#
loop_
_entity_poly.entity_id
_entity_poly.type
_entity_poly.pdbx_seq_one_letter_code
_entity_poly.pdbx_strand_id
1 'polypeptide(L)'
;MFEGAEYEDVYMPLPKKFGLTVFSDGVLEVLPQKSLQEKEARLLELVKETNHRVDLMIQRLGENEIRRAPDDISVLSLQTV
;
A
#
# COMPACT_ATOMS: atom_id res chain seq x y z
N MET A 1 -8.95 -16.98 16.88
CA MET A 1 -9.37 -17.14 15.48
C MET A 1 -10.89 -17.11 15.45
N PHE A 2 -11.48 -16.48 14.44
CA PHE A 2 -12.94 -16.41 14.30
C PHE A 2 -13.48 -17.75 13.83
N GLU A 3 -14.53 -18.28 14.47
CA GLU A 3 -15.22 -19.48 13.99
C GLU A 3 -15.86 -19.20 12.62
N GLY A 4 -15.53 -20.02 11.62
CA GLY A 4 -16.06 -19.91 10.26
C GLY A 4 -15.25 -19.02 9.30
N ALA A 5 -14.04 -18.60 9.67
CA ALA A 5 -13.16 -17.91 8.71
C ALA A 5 -12.70 -18.88 7.61
N GLU A 6 -13.04 -18.55 6.37
CA GLU A 6 -12.53 -19.21 5.18
C GLU A 6 -11.28 -18.47 4.68
N TYR A 7 -10.24 -19.22 4.36
CA TYR A 7 -8.97 -18.69 3.86
C TYR A 7 -8.70 -19.30 2.49
N GLU A 8 -8.37 -18.45 1.52
CA GLU A 8 -7.98 -18.87 0.18
C GLU A 8 -6.53 -18.42 -0.07
N ASP A 9 -5.70 -19.36 -0.50
CA ASP A 9 -4.34 -19.08 -0.92
C ASP A 9 -4.27 -19.01 -2.44
N VAL A 10 -3.69 -17.92 -2.96
CA VAL A 10 -3.42 -17.76 -4.39
C VAL A 10 -1.92 -17.85 -4.63
N TYR A 11 -1.53 -18.79 -5.50
CA TYR A 11 -0.13 -19.00 -5.88
C TYR A 11 0.09 -18.53 -7.31
N MET A 12 1.17 -17.77 -7.54
CA MET A 12 1.59 -17.38 -8.89
C MET A 12 3.11 -17.35 -9.02
N PRO A 13 3.66 -17.69 -10.20
CA PRO A 13 5.09 -17.52 -10.46
C PRO A 13 5.42 -16.02 -10.56
N LEU A 14 6.48 -15.60 -9.88
CA LEU A 14 6.99 -14.23 -9.98
C LEU A 14 7.97 -14.10 -11.16
N PRO A 15 7.88 -13.02 -11.96
CA PRO A 15 8.83 -12.78 -13.03
C PRO A 15 10.23 -12.47 -12.46
N LYS A 16 11.27 -12.63 -13.31
CA LYS A 16 12.67 -12.33 -12.92
C LYS A 16 12.87 -10.91 -12.39
N LYS A 17 12.08 -9.96 -12.89
CA LYS A 17 12.01 -8.59 -12.39
C LYS A 17 10.60 -8.34 -11.89
N PHE A 18 10.43 -8.09 -10.60
CA PHE A 18 9.14 -7.74 -10.01
C PHE A 18 9.28 -6.71 -8.90
N GLY A 19 8.19 -5.99 -8.66
CA GLY A 19 7.98 -5.17 -7.48
C GLY A 19 6.61 -5.50 -6.89
N LEU A 20 6.56 -5.69 -5.58
CA LEU A 20 5.33 -5.87 -4.81
C LEU A 20 5.30 -4.83 -3.70
N THR A 21 4.21 -4.09 -3.60
CA THR A 21 3.98 -3.15 -2.50
C THR A 21 2.65 -3.49 -1.82
N VAL A 22 2.66 -3.59 -0.50
CA VAL A 22 1.48 -3.87 0.33
C VAL A 22 1.33 -2.73 1.33
N PHE A 23 0.10 -2.25 1.48
CA PHE A 23 -0.27 -1.21 2.45
C PHE A 23 -1.27 -1.79 3.46
N SER A 24 -1.20 -1.36 4.73
CA SER A 24 -2.36 -1.48 5.62
C SER A 24 -3.46 -0.50 5.20
N ASP A 25 -4.70 -0.79 5.58
CA ASP A 25 -5.88 0.04 5.34
C ASP A 25 -5.80 1.42 6.00
N GLY A 26 -5.04 1.57 7.09
CA GLY A 26 -4.74 2.88 7.69
C GLY A 26 -4.20 3.92 6.70
N VAL A 27 -3.56 3.50 5.60
CA VAL A 27 -3.12 4.44 4.54
C VAL A 27 -4.29 5.17 3.87
N LEU A 28 -5.49 4.59 3.88
CA LEU A 28 -6.67 5.16 3.24
C LEU A 28 -7.14 6.41 3.97
N GLU A 29 -6.87 6.55 5.27
CA GLU A 29 -7.30 7.69 6.08
C GLU A 29 -6.53 8.98 5.76
N VAL A 30 -5.31 8.86 5.22
CA VAL A 30 -4.46 10.02 4.88
C VAL A 30 -4.57 10.46 3.42
N LEU A 31 -5.38 9.75 2.63
CA LEU A 31 -5.59 10.08 1.22
C LEU A 31 -6.74 11.09 1.07
N PRO A 32 -6.54 12.18 0.31
CA PRO A 32 -7.53 13.25 0.16
C PRO A 32 -8.72 12.86 -0.74
N GLN A 33 -8.63 11.74 -1.47
CA GLN A 33 -9.71 11.24 -2.33
C GLN A 33 -10.94 10.85 -1.51
N LYS A 34 -12.14 10.99 -2.10
CA LYS A 34 -13.40 10.79 -1.37
C LYS A 34 -13.88 9.34 -1.43
N SER A 35 -13.78 8.71 -2.59
CA SER A 35 -14.21 7.32 -2.76
C SER A 35 -13.05 6.34 -2.55
N LEU A 36 -13.38 5.12 -2.12
CA LEU A 36 -12.40 4.05 -1.95
C LEU A 36 -11.68 3.75 -3.27
N GLN A 37 -12.42 3.75 -4.38
CA GLN A 37 -11.89 3.47 -5.71
C GLN A 37 -10.85 4.53 -6.14
N GLU A 38 -11.12 5.81 -5.88
CA GLU A 38 -10.16 6.88 -6.16
C GLU A 38 -8.92 6.77 -5.26
N LYS A 39 -9.08 6.39 -3.99
CA LYS A 39 -7.96 6.16 -3.06
C LYS A 39 -7.07 5.02 -3.54
N GLU A 40 -7.65 3.88 -3.91
CA GLU A 40 -6.92 2.73 -4.47
C GLU A 40 -6.20 3.09 -5.77
N ALA A 41 -6.87 3.80 -6.68
CA ALA A 41 -6.24 4.30 -7.90
C ALA A 41 -5.02 5.18 -7.61
N ARG A 42 -5.13 6.07 -6.61
CA ARG A 42 -4.03 6.95 -6.21
C ARG A 42 -2.85 6.18 -5.60
N LEU A 43 -3.11 5.13 -4.83
CA LEU A 43 -2.05 4.24 -4.32
C LEU A 43 -1.32 3.53 -5.46
N LEU A 44 -2.04 3.07 -6.49
CA LEU A 44 -1.42 2.46 -7.67
C LEU A 44 -0.52 3.46 -8.43
N GLU A 45 -0.97 4.70 -8.59
CA GLU A 45 -0.15 5.78 -9.17
C GLU A 45 1.08 6.07 -8.33
N LEU A 46 0.92 6.20 -7.01
CA LEU A 46 2.01 6.42 -6.08
C LEU A 46 3.11 5.36 -6.21
N VAL A 47 2.72 4.08 -6.28
CA VAL A 47 3.67 2.97 -6.40
C VAL A 47 4.45 3.05 -7.71
N LYS A 48 3.79 3.43 -8.82
CA LYS A 48 4.44 3.62 -10.13
C LYS A 48 5.39 4.81 -10.13
N GLU A 49 4.95 5.95 -9.61
CA GLU A 49 5.74 7.19 -9.55
C GLU A 49 7.01 7.02 -8.72
N THR A 50 6.94 6.21 -7.66
CA THR A 50 8.04 5.98 -6.72
C THR A 50 8.88 4.78 -7.09
N ASN A 51 8.52 4.03 -8.14
CA ASN A 51 9.17 2.78 -8.52
C ASN A 51 9.36 1.85 -7.31
N HIS A 52 8.27 1.64 -6.56
CA HIS A 52 8.23 0.82 -5.36
C HIS A 52 9.12 1.30 -4.17
N ARG A 53 9.78 2.47 -4.23
CA ARG A 53 10.62 3.01 -3.16
C ARG A 53 9.80 3.57 -1.99
N VAL A 54 9.87 2.92 -0.83
CA VAL A 54 9.10 3.28 0.37
C VAL A 54 9.40 4.70 0.87
N ASP A 55 10.67 5.11 0.86
CA ASP A 55 11.09 6.45 1.26
C ASP A 55 10.42 7.54 0.42
N LEU A 56 10.33 7.33 -0.90
CA LEU A 56 9.65 8.25 -1.80
C LEU A 56 8.12 8.21 -1.65
N MET A 57 7.54 7.04 -1.32
CA MET A 57 6.12 6.93 -1.03
C MET A 57 5.73 7.75 0.19
N ILE A 58 6.49 7.62 1.28
CA ILE A 58 6.29 8.38 2.52
C ILE A 58 6.37 9.89 2.23
N GLN A 59 7.38 10.32 1.48
CA GLN A 59 7.54 11.72 1.08
C GLN A 59 6.32 12.25 0.29
N ARG A 60 5.79 11.44 -0.63
CA ARG A 60 4.65 11.79 -1.50
C ARG A 60 3.29 11.72 -0.80
N LEU A 61 3.13 10.85 0.18
CA LEU A 61 1.95 10.80 1.04
C LEU A 61 1.93 11.98 2.02
N GLY A 62 3.11 12.44 2.42
CA GLY A 62 3.28 13.58 3.31
C GLY A 62 3.40 13.13 4.77
N GLU A 63 4.57 13.37 5.37
CA GLU A 63 4.87 12.94 6.75
C GLU A 63 3.90 13.50 7.79
N ASN A 64 3.39 14.73 7.59
CA ASN A 64 2.45 15.35 8.51
C ASN A 64 1.05 14.72 8.44
N GLU A 65 0.65 14.17 7.29
CA GLU A 65 -0.62 13.47 7.14
C GLU A 65 -0.51 12.09 7.79
N ILE A 66 0.59 11.39 7.54
CA ILE A 66 0.90 10.09 8.17
C ILE A 66 0.92 10.21 9.70
N ARG A 67 1.60 11.23 10.25
CA ARG A 67 1.68 11.44 11.71
C ARG A 67 0.34 11.81 12.36
N ARG A 68 -0.63 12.28 11.57
CA ARG A 68 -1.97 12.66 12.03
C ARG A 68 -3.01 11.59 11.74
N ALA A 69 -2.60 10.48 11.13
CA ALA A 69 -3.47 9.35 10.88
C ALA A 69 -4.07 8.85 12.21
N PRO A 70 -5.36 8.55 12.25
CA PRO A 70 -6.01 8.00 13.44
C PRO A 70 -5.58 6.56 13.73
N ASP A 71 -5.01 5.87 12.74
CA ASP A 71 -4.57 4.47 12.79
C ASP A 71 -3.14 4.30 12.26
N ASP A 72 -2.53 3.16 12.56
CA ASP A 72 -1.15 2.85 12.16
C ASP A 72 -1.05 2.56 10.65
N ILE A 73 -0.09 3.24 10.00
CA ILE A 73 0.21 3.02 8.58
C ILE A 73 1.43 2.12 8.45
N SER A 74 1.24 0.95 7.85
CA SER A 74 2.30 0.00 7.53
C SER A 74 2.47 -0.13 6.02
N VAL A 75 3.72 -0.15 5.56
CA VAL A 75 4.07 -0.34 4.14
C VAL A 75 5.17 -1.38 4.03
N LEU A 76 4.95 -2.39 3.19
CA LEU A 76 5.96 -3.36 2.80
C LEU A 76 6.25 -3.19 1.31
N SER A 77 7.52 -3.13 0.93
CA SER A 77 7.94 -3.22 -0.47
C SER A 77 8.99 -4.29 -0.68
N LEU A 78 8.79 -5.11 -1.69
CA LEU A 78 9.68 -6.18 -2.13
C LEU A 78 10.02 -5.94 -3.60
N GLN A 79 11.31 -5.98 -3.93
CA GLN A 79 11.79 -5.77 -5.28
C GLN A 79 12.97 -6.69 -5.58
N THR A 80 13.03 -7.18 -6.80
CA THR A 80 14.24 -7.83 -7.32
C THR A 80 15.27 -6.77 -7.72
N VAL A 81 16.49 -6.92 -7.23
CA VAL A 81 17.64 -6.07 -7.57
C VAL A 81 18.14 -6.33 -8.99
#